data_AF-A0A9D1LX02-F1
#
_entry.id   AF-A0A9D1LX02-F1
#
_cell.length_a   1.000
_cell.length_b   1.000
_cell.length_c   1.000
_cell.angle_alpha   90.00
_cell.angle_beta   90.00
_cell.angle_gamma   90.00
#
_symmetry.space_group_name_H-M   'P 1'
#
loop_
_entity.id
_entity.type
_entity.pdbx_description
1 polymer ?
#
loop_
_entity_poly.entity_id
_entity_poly.type
_entity_poly.pdbx_seq_one_letter_code
_entity_poly.pdbx_strand_id
1 'polypeptide(L)'
;MNIAGVCGAAIVCAVLSLLVKKHNGEAAFALQVCGCVIIILYVIGEVSQITETIRDMAEDFSINLEYIEVIIKALGICFLTEFASDCCNDAG
;
A
#
# COMPACT_ATOMS: atom_id res chain seq x y z
N MET A 1 10.00 2.57 9.58
CA MET A 1 10.11 3.04 8.17
C MET A 1 10.33 4.56 8.05
N ASN A 2 11.19 5.03 7.13
CA ASN A 2 11.21 6.46 6.76
C ASN A 2 10.13 6.74 5.71
N ILE A 3 8.95 7.17 6.17
CA ILE A 3 7.79 7.50 5.32
C ILE A 3 8.17 8.51 4.24
N ALA A 4 8.97 9.53 4.57
CA ALA A 4 9.41 10.52 3.59
C ALA A 4 10.23 9.90 2.45
N GLY A 5 11.03 8.86 2.74
CA GLY A 5 11.79 8.12 1.73
C GLY A 5 10.89 7.33 0.78
N VAL A 6 9.86 6.66 1.30
CA VAL A 6 8.89 5.91 0.49
C VAL A 6 8.07 6.86 -0.38
N CYS A 7 7.58 7.97 0.18
CA CYS A 7 6.88 9.00 -0.59
C CYS A 7 7.79 9.62 -1.66
N GLY A 8 9.05 9.90 -1.35
CA GLY A 8 10.03 10.40 -2.32
C GLY A 8 10.25 9.43 -3.49
N ALA A 9 10.42 8.12 -3.18
CA ALA A 9 10.56 7.09 -4.20
C ALA A 9 9.31 6.97 -5.09
N ALA A 10 8.11 7.06 -4.50
CA ALA A 10 6.85 7.05 -5.24
C ALA A 10 6.74 8.23 -6.22
N ILE A 11 7.07 9.45 -5.77
CA ILE A 11 7.07 10.65 -6.62
C ILE A 11 8.07 10.52 -7.76
N VAL A 12 9.30 10.07 -7.47
CA VAL A 12 10.32 9.87 -8.51
C VAL A 12 9.87 8.82 -9.53
N CYS A 13 9.29 7.71 -9.08
CA CYS A 13 8.75 6.68 -9.95
C CYS A 13 7.63 7.21 -10.87
N ALA A 14 6.71 8.02 -10.33
CA ALA A 14 5.63 8.64 -11.10
C ALA A 14 6.15 9.66 -12.12
N VAL A 15 7.13 10.49 -11.76
CA VAL A 15 7.75 11.43 -12.71
C VAL A 15 8.47 10.68 -13.84
N LEU A 16 9.20 9.62 -13.50
CA LEU A 16 9.89 8.79 -14.49
C LEU A 16 8.91 8.09 -15.43
N SER A 17 7.81 7.52 -14.93
CA SER A 17 6.80 6.87 -15.78
C SER A 17 6.17 7.86 -16.76
N LEU A 18 5.86 9.09 -16.33
CA LEU A 18 5.35 10.15 -17.19
C LEU A 18 6.34 10.55 -18.30
N LEU A 19 7.63 10.64 -17.98
CA LEU A 19 8.66 10.94 -18.98
C LEU A 19 8.80 9.83 -20.02
N VAL A 20 8.78 8.56 -19.59
CA VAL A 20 8.87 7.40 -20.49
C VAL A 20 7.61 7.26 -21.36
N LYS A 21 6.43 7.63 -20.84
CA LYS A 21 5.15 7.56 -21.57
C LYS A 21 5.18 8.33 -22.88
N LYS A 22 6.00 9.39 -22.98
CA LYS A 22 6.20 10.18 -24.19
C LYS A 22 6.95 9.44 -25.30
N HIS A 23 7.80 8.46 -24.96
CA HIS A 23 8.56 7.65 -25.93
C HIS A 23 7.92 6.29 -26.17
N ASN A 24 7.52 5.58 -25.11
CA ASN A 24 6.93 4.25 -25.23
C ASN A 24 5.93 3.98 -24.10
N GLY A 25 4.64 3.95 -24.45
CA GLY A 25 3.55 3.82 -23.47
C GLY A 25 3.56 2.49 -22.71
N GLU A 26 3.96 1.40 -23.36
CA GLU A 26 4.04 0.07 -22.75
C GLU A 26 5.12 0.01 -21.66
N ALA A 27 6.29 0.60 -21.93
CA ALA A 27 7.38 0.66 -20.96
C ALA A 27 7.02 1.53 -19.74
N ALA A 28 6.28 2.63 -19.95
CA ALA A 28 5.79 3.48 -18.87
C ALA A 28 4.81 2.73 -17.96
N PHE A 29 3.90 1.94 -18.54
CA PHE A 29 2.96 1.13 -17.77
C PHE A 29 3.67 0.06 -16.94
N ALA A 30 4.61 -0.68 -17.55
CA ALA A 30 5.42 -1.66 -16.82
C ALA A 30 6.18 -1.02 -15.65
N LEU A 31 6.76 0.17 -15.84
CA LEU A 31 7.50 0.91 -14.81
C LEU A 31 6.57 1.34 -13.66
N GLN A 32 5.37 1.83 -13.97
CA GLN A 32 4.35 2.18 -12.97
C GLN A 32 3.95 0.97 -12.12
N VAL A 33 3.65 -0.17 -12.76
CA VAL A 33 3.26 -1.40 -12.07
C VAL A 33 4.39 -1.91 -11.18
N CYS A 34 5.63 -1.96 -11.69
CA CYS A 34 6.79 -2.33 -10.88
C CYS A 34 6.98 -1.41 -9.66
N GLY A 35 6.85 -0.10 -9.85
CA GLY A 35 6.92 0.88 -8.76
C GLY A 35 5.89 0.63 -7.67
N CYS A 36 4.61 0.45 -8.05
CA CYS A 36 3.53 0.13 -7.11
C CYS A 36 3.79 -1.17 -6.35
N VAL A 37 4.22 -2.24 -7.03
CA VAL A 37 4.51 -3.53 -6.39
C VAL A 37 5.63 -3.40 -5.36
N ILE A 38 6.72 -2.70 -5.69
CA ILE A 38 7.85 -2.50 -4.77
C ILE A 38 7.39 -1.74 -3.51
N ILE A 39 6.59 -0.68 -3.68
CA ILE A 39 6.08 0.11 -2.56
C ILE A 39 5.16 -0.73 -1.67
N ILE A 40 4.23 -1.49 -2.25
CA ILE A 40 3.31 -2.36 -1.51
C ILE A 40 4.07 -3.41 -0.69
N LEU A 41 5.08 -4.06 -1.28
CA LEU A 41 5.91 -5.04 -0.57
C LEU A 41 6.64 -4.42 0.63
N TYR A 42 7.11 -3.18 0.48
CA TYR A 42 7.78 -2.45 1.56
C TYR A 42 6.83 -2.10 2.71
N VAL A 43 5.58 -1.74 2.40
CA VAL A 43 4.56 -1.37 3.40
C VAL A 43 4.02 -2.60 4.14
N ILE A 44 3.80 -3.72 3.45
CA ILE A 44 3.26 -4.95 4.06
C ILE A 44 4.09 -5.44 5.25
N GLY A 45 5.42 -5.31 5.18
CA GLY A 45 6.31 -5.71 6.27
C GLY A 45 6.07 -4.95 7.58
N GLU A 46 5.69 -3.67 7.50
CA GLU A 46 5.41 -2.84 8.67
C GLU A 46 4.01 -3.09 9.23
N VAL A 47 3.05 -3.47 8.38
CA VAL A 47 1.69 -3.81 8.83
C VAL A 47 1.72 -4.93 9.87
N SER A 48 2.60 -5.93 9.73
CA SER A 48 2.76 -7.00 10.71
C SER A 48 3.08 -6.48 12.12
N GLN A 49 4.04 -5.55 12.23
CA GLN A 49 4.45 -4.96 13.53
C GLN A 49 3.30 -4.15 14.17
N ILE A 50 2.54 -3.44 13.34
CA ILE A 50 1.36 -2.70 13.80
C ILE A 50 0.30 -3.67 14.34
N THR A 51 0.03 -4.77 13.62
CA THR A 51 -0.96 -5.76 14.08
C THR A 51 -0.57 -6.45 15.37
N GLU A 52 0.73 -6.69 15.58
CA GLU A 52 1.27 -7.27 16.81
C GLU A 52 1.08 -6.30 18.00
N THR A 53 1.45 -5.02 17.80
CA THR A 53 1.26 -3.97 18.82
C THR A 53 -0.23 -3.82 19.21
N ILE A 54 -1.14 -3.89 18.24
CA ILE A 54 -2.58 -3.82 18.51
C ILE A 54 -3.05 -5.04 19.31
N ARG A 55 -2.52 -6.24 19.02
CA ARG A 55 -2.85 -7.47 19.78
C ARG A 55 -2.36 -7.36 21.22
N ASP A 56 -1.15 -6.89 21.45
CA ASP A 56 -0.58 -6.71 22.80
C ASP A 56 -1.44 -5.74 23.63
N MET A 57 -1.83 -4.60 23.05
CA MET A 57 -2.73 -3.66 23.70
C MET A 57 -4.11 -4.28 23.99
N ALA A 58 -4.63 -5.09 23.08
CA ALA A 58 -5.94 -5.73 23.26
C ALA A 58 -5.97 -6.70 24.43
N GLU A 59 -4.87 -7.44 24.65
CA GLU A 59 -4.70 -8.31 25.80
C GLU A 59 -4.68 -7.51 27.11
N ASP A 60 -3.97 -6.37 27.15
CA ASP A 60 -3.93 -5.48 28.31
C ASP A 60 -5.31 -4.92 28.70
N PHE A 61 -6.17 -4.63 27.72
CA PHE A 61 -7.52 -4.10 27.94
C PHE A 61 -8.61 -5.19 28.03
N SER A 62 -8.25 -6.49 28.04
CA SER A 62 -9.19 -7.63 28.02
C SER A 62 -10.22 -7.58 26.88
N ILE A 63 -9.81 -7.05 25.72
CA ILE A 63 -10.63 -7.00 24.51
C ILE A 63 -10.54 -8.36 23.81
N ASN A 64 -11.67 -8.89 23.34
CA ASN A 64 -11.65 -10.13 22.58
C ASN A 64 -10.96 -9.91 21.21
N LEU A 65 -9.80 -10.56 21.05
CA LEU A 65 -8.94 -10.55 19.87
C LEU A 65 -9.67 -10.90 18.56
N GLU A 66 -10.74 -11.69 18.64
CA GLU A 66 -11.57 -12.04 17.48
C GLU A 66 -12.22 -10.81 16.84
N TYR A 67 -12.69 -9.85 17.63
CA TYR A 67 -13.26 -8.61 17.09
C TYR A 67 -12.22 -7.75 16.39
N ILE A 68 -11.03 -7.64 16.97
CA ILE A 68 -9.94 -6.87 16.36
C ILE A 68 -9.50 -7.51 15.05
N GLU A 69 -9.41 -8.83 15.00
CA GLU A 69 -9.05 -9.53 13.77
C GLU A 69 -10.07 -9.28 12.65
N VAL A 70 -11.37 -9.29 12.97
CA VAL A 70 -12.43 -8.95 12.01
C VAL A 70 -12.29 -7.51 11.51
N ILE A 71 -12.03 -6.55 12.41
CA ILE A 71 -11.87 -5.13 12.05
C ILE A 71 -10.65 -4.94 11.16
N ILE A 72 -9.50 -5.54 11.50
CA ILE A 72 -8.27 -5.43 10.69
C ILE A 72 -8.46 -6.05 9.31
N LYS A 73 -9.11 -7.23 9.23
CA LYS A 73 -9.43 -7.87 7.94
C LYS A 73 -10.36 -6.99 7.10
N ALA A 74 -11.42 -6.45 7.69
CA ALA A 74 -12.34 -5.56 7.00
C ALA A 74 -11.64 -4.28 6.50
N LEU A 75 -10.81 -3.65 7.34
CA LEU A 75 -10.02 -2.48 6.99
C LEU A 75 -9.08 -2.77 5.81
N GLY A 76 -8.38 -3.91 5.85
CA GLY A 76 -7.50 -4.32 4.76
C GLY A 76 -8.24 -4.53 3.44
N ILE A 77 -9.43 -5.15 3.47
CA ILE A 77 -10.28 -5.34 2.28
C ILE A 77 -10.75 -3.98 1.74
N CYS A 78 -11.20 -3.07 2.60
CA CYS A 78 -11.59 -1.72 2.19
C CYS A 78 -10.43 -0.98 1.51
N PHE A 79 -9.24 -0.98 2.11
CA PHE A 79 -8.07 -0.32 1.56
C PHE A 79 -7.67 -0.89 0.19
N LEU A 80 -7.68 -2.22 0.06
CA LEU A 80 -7.33 -2.89 -1.19
C LEU A 80 -8.37 -2.60 -2.28
N THR A 81 -9.64 -2.52 -1.91
CA THR A 81 -10.76 -2.22 -2.82
C THR A 81 -10.69 -0.78 -3.30
N GLU A 82 -10.43 0.17 -2.40
CA GLU A 82 -10.24 1.59 -2.71
C GLU A 82 -9.04 1.80 -3.64
N PHE A 83 -7.90 1.20 -3.29
CA PHE A 83 -6.70 1.25 -4.14
C PHE A 83 -6.94 0.66 -5.53
N ALA A 84 -7.62 -0.49 -5.63
CA ALA A 84 -7.97 -1.07 -6.92
C ALA A 84 -8.93 -0.19 -7.72
N SER A 85 -9.92 0.43 -7.05
CA SER A 85 -10.85 1.37 -7.66
C SER A 85 -10.14 2.60 -8.22
N ASP A 86 -9.20 3.17 -7.46
CA ASP A 86 -8.40 4.31 -7.89
C ASP A 86 -7.50 3.97 -9.07
N CYS A 87 -6.87 2.79 -9.06
CA CYS A 87 -6.08 2.30 -10.20
C CYS A 87 -6.93 2.16 -11.47
N CYS A 88 -8.17 1.66 -11.35
CA CYS A 88 -9.10 1.55 -12.48
C CYS A 88 -9.53 2.93 -12.98
N ASN A 89 -9.84 3.87 -12.08
CA ASN A 89 -10.20 5.25 -12.45
C ASN A 89 -9.04 5.98 -13.15
N ASP A 90 -7.80 5.77 -12.71
CA ASP A 90 -6.61 6.33 -13.34
C ASP A 90 -6.32 5.71 -14.72
N ALA A 91 -6.78 4.48 -14.97
CA ALA A 91 -6.66 3.82 -16.25
C ALA A 91 -7.72 4.27 -17.28
N GLY A 92 -8.87 4.77 -16.82
CA GLY A 92 -9.97 5.29 -17.65
C GLY A 92 -11.23 4.42 -17.63
#